data_AF-A0A4Q3RVB0-F1
#
_entry.id   AF-A0A4Q3RVB0-F1
#
_cell.length_a   1.000
_cell.length_b   1.000
_cell.length_c   1.000
_cell.angle_alpha   90.00
_cell.angle_beta   90.00
_cell.angle_gamma   90.00
#
_symmetry.space_group_name_H-M   'P 1'
#
loop_
_entity.id
_entity.type
_entity.pdbx_description
1 polymer ?
#
loop_
_entity_poly.entity_id
_entity_poly.type
_entity_poly.pdbx_seq_one_letter_code
_entity_poly.pdbx_strand_id
1 'polypeptide(L)' 'EYCAREAMQVMGGSGYMRGGRVERIYREVRVYAIGGGSEEIMRDLAARQMGI' A
#
# COMPACT_ATOMS: atom_id res chain seq x y z
N GLU A 1 2.06 1.57 0.05
CA GLU A 1 1.02 2.57 -0.34
C GLU A 1 1.59 3.91 -0.77
N TYR A 2 2.49 4.55 0.01
CA TYR A 2 2.95 5.93 -0.19
C TYR A 2 3.23 6.33 -1.65
N CYS A 3 4.16 5.65 -2.33
CA CYS A 3 4.53 6.01 -3.71
C CYS A 3 3.35 5.97 -4.69
N ALA A 4 2.44 5.00 -4.54
CA ALA A 4 1.27 4.90 -5.41
C ALA A 4 0.28 6.04 -5.13
N ARG A 5 0.13 6.46 -3.87
CA ARG A 5 -0.70 7.61 -3.49
C ARG A 5 -0.15 8.92 -4.05
N GLU A 6 1.15 9.14 -3.94
CA GLU A 6 1.78 10.34 -4.50
C GLU A 6 1.67 10.37 -6.04
N ALA A 7 1.80 9.20 -6.70
CA ALA A 7 1.57 9.10 -8.13
C ALA A 7 0.12 9.47 -8.53
N MET A 8 -0.89 9.08 -7.74
CA MET A 8 -2.28 9.51 -7.95
C MET A 8 -2.42 11.03 -7.84
N GLN A 9 -1.76 11.65 -6.84
CA GLN A 9 -1.81 13.08 -6.62
C GLN A 9 -1.17 13.87 -7.76
N VAL A 10 0.00 13.44 -8.24
CA VAL A 10 0.71 14.08 -9.37
C VAL A 10 -0.11 13.99 -10.66
N MET A 11 -0.78 12.85 -10.90
CA MET A 11 -1.62 12.65 -12.07
C MET A 11 -2.98 13.38 -11.97
N GLY A 12 -3.34 13.89 -10.79
CA GLY A 12 -4.59 14.60 -10.52
C GLY A 12 -5.82 13.79 -10.91
N GLY A 13 -6.82 14.46 -11.50
CA GLY A 13 -8.07 13.82 -11.92
C GLY A 13 -7.87 12.65 -12.87
N SER A 14 -6.86 12.71 -13.75
CA SER A 14 -6.54 11.61 -14.68
C SER A 14 -6.08 10.34 -13.97
N GLY A 15 -5.39 10.49 -12.83
CA GLY A 15 -4.97 9.37 -11.99
C GLY A 15 -6.14 8.61 -11.39
N TYR A 16 -7.28 9.28 -11.18
CA TYR A 16 -8.49 8.69 -10.59
C TYR A 16 -9.42 8.01 -11.62
N MET A 17 -9.17 8.23 -12.92
CA MET A 17 -9.99 7.64 -13.98
C MET A 17 -9.67 6.15 -14.16
N ARG A 18 -10.72 5.33 -14.27
CA ARG A 18 -10.60 3.89 -14.55
C ARG A 18 -9.88 3.65 -15.88
N GLY A 19 -9.09 2.58 -15.94
CA GLY A 19 -8.33 2.18 -17.13
C GLY A 19 -6.89 2.71 -17.17
N GLY A 20 -6.55 3.69 -16.32
CA GLY A 20 -5.17 4.12 -16.10
C GLY A 20 -4.35 3.07 -15.35
N ARG A 21 -3.05 2.97 -15.64
CA ARG A 21 -2.16 2.04 -14.92
C ARG A 21 -1.98 2.45 -13.45
N VAL A 22 -1.96 3.76 -13.17
CA VAL A 22 -1.71 4.31 -11.82
C VAL A 22 -2.85 3.98 -10.86
N GLU A 23 -4.12 4.12 -11.29
CA GLU A 23 -5.29 3.77 -10.46
C GLU A 23 -5.27 2.28 -10.07
N ARG A 24 -4.94 1.41 -11.04
CA ARG A 24 -4.88 -0.03 -10.81
C ARG A 24 -3.78 -0.37 -9.80
N ILE A 25 -2.59 0.18 -9.97
CA ILE A 25 -1.48 -0.01 -9.03
C ILE A 25 -1.85 0.48 -7.63
N TYR A 26 -2.53 1.63 -7.52
CA TYR A 26 -2.99 2.15 -6.24
C TYR A 26 -3.96 1.20 -5.54
N ARG A 27 -4.87 0.54 -6.27
CA ARG A 27 -5.75 -0.49 -5.69
C ARG A 27 -5.01 -1.76 -5.29
N GLU A 28 -4.10 -2.23 -6.14
CA GLU A 28 -3.33 -3.46 -5.90
C GLU A 28 -2.40 -3.31 -4.69
N VAL A 29 -1.77 -2.16 -4.48
CA VAL A 29 -0.80 -2.00 -3.40
C VAL A 29 -1.43 -2.11 -2.00
N ARG A 30 -2.74 -1.89 -1.87
CA ARG A 30 -3.46 -1.91 -0.59
C ARG A 30 -3.55 -3.30 0.03
N VAL A 31 -3.57 -4.35 -0.80
CA VAL A 31 -3.69 -5.74 -0.28
C VAL A 31 -2.42 -6.20 0.42
N TYR A 32 -1.25 -5.64 0.09
CA TYR A 32 0.02 -6.03 0.70
C TYR A 32 0.14 -5.65 2.18
N ALA A 33 -0.68 -4.72 2.68
CA ALA A 33 -0.76 -4.43 4.11
C ALA A 33 -1.46 -5.55 4.91
N ILE A 34 -2.12 -6.50 4.23
CA ILE A 34 -2.88 -7.61 4.82
C ILE A 34 -2.27 -8.96 4.43
N GLY A 35 -1.90 -9.12 3.15
CA GLY A 35 -1.44 -10.39 2.60
C GLY A 35 -0.10 -10.84 3.18
N GLY A 36 -0.03 -12.11 3.61
CA GLY A 36 1.18 -12.69 4.20
C GLY A 36 1.40 -12.35 5.68
N GLY A 37 0.43 -11.70 6.32
CA GLY A 37 0.51 -11.18 7.68
C GLY A 37 0.22 -9.69 7.66
N SER A 38 -0.75 -9.22 8.46
CA SER A 38 -1.06 -7.79 8.49
C SER A 38 0.13 -6.99 9.03
N GLU A 39 0.19 -5.70 8.71
CA GLU A 39 1.24 -4.84 9.24
C GLU A 39 1.36 -4.89 10.77
N GLU A 40 0.24 -4.98 11.48
CA GLU A 40 0.21 -5.10 12.95
C GLU A 40 0.81 -6.43 13.41
N ILE A 41 0.47 -7.55 12.76
CA ILE A 41 1.03 -8.87 13.10
C ILE A 41 2.53 -8.91 12.80
N MET A 42 2.97 -8.31 11.69
CA MET A 42 4.39 -8.24 11.35
C MET A 42 5.16 -7.38 12.33
N ARG A 43 4.57 -6.26 12.82
CA ARG A 43 5.16 -5.42 13.86
C ARG A 43 5.24 -6.15 15.21
N ASP A 44 4.18 -6.84 15.63
CA ASP A 44 4.18 -7.65 16.87
C ASP A 44 5.23 -8.77 16.81
N LEU A 45 5.30 -9.48 15.68
CA LEU A 45 6.32 -10.50 15.47
C LEU A 45 7.73 -9.93 15.55
N ALA A 46 7.98 -8.77 14.92
CA ALA A 46 9.27 -8.10 14.99
C ALA A 46 9.64 -7.66 16.42
N ALA A 47 8.69 -7.13 17.19
CA ALA A 47 8.90 -6.76 18.59
C ALA A 47 9.32 -7.98 19.43
N ARG A 48 8.58 -9.10 19.30
CA ARG A 48 8.92 -10.37 19.96
C ARG A 48 10.30 -10.89 19.57
N GLN A 49 10.69 -10.77 18.30
CA GLN A 49 12.02 -11.18 17.82
C GLN A 49 13.14 -10.28 18.35
N MET A 50 12.85 -9.00 18.61
CA MET A 50 13.79 -8.05 19.22
C MET A 50 13.85 -8.16 20.75
N GLY A 51 12.98 -8.97 21.37
CA GLY A 51 12.95 -9.17 22.82
C GLY A 51 12.41 -7.97 23.61
N ILE A 52 11.61 -7.13 22.95
CA ILE A 52 10.92 -5.96 23.54
C ILE A 52 9.41 -6.16 23.59
#